data_AF-A0AB36XIV2-F1
#
_entry.id   AF-A0AB36XIV2-F1
#
_cell.length_a   1.000
_cell.length_b   1.000
_cell.length_c   1.000
_cell.angle_alpha   90.00
_cell.angle_beta   90.00
_cell.angle_gamma   90.00
#
_symmetry.space_group_name_H-M   'P 1'
#
loop_
_entity.id
_entity.type
_entity.pdbx_description
1 polymer ?
#
loop_
_entity_poly.entity_id
_entity_poly.type
_entity_poly.pdbx_seq_one_letter_code
_entity_poly.pdbx_strand_id
1 'polypeptide(L)' 'MMLFPPKYSISDVIGKLKSQSSHHMRKTFSWLSKVYWKENLVWSLGYFVSSVGVNEQVIANYVIHQGEKDSGQLRIEL' A
#
# COMPACT_ATOMS: atom_id res chain seq x y z
N MET A 1 -14.38 -4.17 -5.49
CA MET A 1 -14.65 -5.39 -4.69
C MET A 1 -13.86 -6.54 -5.30
N MET A 2 -13.12 -7.31 -4.50
CA MET A 2 -12.27 -8.39 -4.99
C MET A 2 -12.71 -9.69 -4.32
N LEU A 3 -12.88 -10.75 -5.12
CA LEU A 3 -13.35 -12.06 -4.66
C LEU A 3 -12.16 -13.01 -4.59
N PHE A 4 -12.00 -13.68 -3.46
CA PHE A 4 -10.91 -14.63 -3.25
C PHE A 4 -11.44 -15.94 -2.66
N PRO A 5 -10.91 -17.09 -3.10
CA PRO A 5 -11.16 -18.36 -2.42
C PRO A 5 -10.68 -18.30 -0.96
N PRO A 6 -11.45 -18.82 0.01
CA PRO A 6 -11.10 -18.75 1.44
C PRO A 6 -9.86 -19.58 1.81
N LYS A 7 -9.40 -20.44 0.91
CA LYS A 7 -8.16 -21.23 1.07
C LYS A 7 -6.88 -20.37 1.04
N TYR A 8 -6.95 -19.14 0.54
CA TYR A 8 -5.81 -18.24 0.48
C TYR A 8 -5.88 -17.24 1.62
N SER A 9 -4.76 -17.07 2.34
CA SER A 9 -4.65 -16.00 3.31
C SER A 9 -4.68 -14.63 2.62
N ILE A 10 -5.49 -13.71 3.15
CA ILE A 10 -5.54 -12.34 2.66
C ILE A 10 -4.18 -11.66 2.78
N SER A 11 -3.42 -11.94 3.85
CA SER A 11 -2.07 -11.38 4.04
C SER A 11 -1.16 -11.72 2.88
N ASP A 12 -1.21 -12.96 2.41
CA ASP A 12 -0.32 -13.46 1.36
C ASP A 12 -0.71 -12.89 0.00
N VAL A 13 -2.02 -12.78 -0.24
CA VAL A 13 -2.56 -12.17 -1.45
C VAL A 13 -2.17 -10.70 -1.53
N ILE A 14 -2.42 -9.92 -0.46
CA ILE A 14 -2.09 -8.49 -0.42
C ILE A 14 -0.58 -8.27 -0.47
N GLY A 15 0.21 -9.09 0.22
CA GLY A 15 1.67 -9.04 0.16
C GLY A 15 2.20 -9.23 -1.27
N LYS A 16 1.69 -10.24 -1.98
CA LYS A 16 2.04 -10.48 -3.40
C LYS A 16 1.61 -9.32 -4.29
N LEU A 17 0.39 -8.82 -4.15
CA LEU A 17 -0.11 -7.70 -4.94
C LEU A 17 0.73 -6.44 -4.74
N LYS A 18 1.03 -6.07 -3.48
CA LYS A 18 1.86 -4.90 -3.16
C LYS A 18 3.28 -5.07 -3.67
N SER A 19 3.88 -6.26 -3.53
CA SER A 19 5.23 -6.53 -4.02
C SER A 19 5.34 -6.44 -5.55
N GLN A 20 4.45 -7.14 -6.27
CA GLN A 20 4.48 -7.18 -7.74
C GLN A 20 4.17 -5.82 -8.37
N SER A 21 3.17 -5.10 -7.85
CA SER A 21 2.85 -3.74 -8.32
C SER A 21 3.98 -2.77 -8.03
N SER A 22 4.60 -2.84 -6.85
CA SER A 22 5.75 -2.02 -6.48
C SER A 22 6.94 -2.24 -7.40
N HIS A 23 7.23 -3.50 -7.76
CA HIS A 23 8.28 -3.85 -8.72
C HIS A 23 7.98 -3.31 -10.11
N HIS A 24 6.76 -3.52 -10.59
CA HIS A 24 6.34 -3.05 -11.91
C HIS A 24 6.41 -1.52 -11.99
N MET A 25 5.87 -0.80 -11.00
CA MET A 25 5.90 0.65 -10.95
C MET A 25 7.32 1.21 -10.96
N ARG A 26 8.25 0.63 -10.20
CA ARG A 26 9.65 1.07 -10.21
C ARG A 26 10.33 0.87 -11.55
N LYS A 27 10.02 -0.23 -12.26
CA LYS A 27 10.56 -0.47 -13.61
C LYS A 27 9.99 0.51 -14.63
N THR A 28 8.71 0.83 -14.52
CA THR A 28 8.02 1.73 -15.46
C THR A 28 8.35 3.20 -15.20
N PHE A 29 8.49 3.59 -13.93
CA PHE A 29 8.68 4.98 -13.51
C PHE A 29 9.99 5.15 -12.76
N SER A 30 11.06 5.41 -13.51
CA SER A 30 12.42 5.59 -12.96
C SER A 30 12.52 6.73 -11.92
N TRP A 31 11.66 7.74 -12.02
CA TRP A 31 11.60 8.87 -11.08
C TRP A 31 11.17 8.47 -9.67
N LEU A 32 10.46 7.35 -9.49
CA LEU A 32 10.05 6.86 -8.17
C LEU A 32 11.25 6.57 -7.25
N SER A 33 12.41 6.22 -7.82
CA SER A 33 13.63 6.01 -7.04
C SER A 33 14.13 7.27 -6.32
N LYS A 34 13.81 8.47 -6.86
CA LYS A 34 14.17 9.75 -6.25
C LYS A 34 13.23 10.11 -5.09
N VAL A 35 11.96 9.74 -5.20
CA VAL A 35 10.91 10.06 -4.21
C VAL A 35 10.90 9.05 -3.06
N TYR A 36 11.04 7.75 -3.37
CA TYR A 36 11.02 6.63 -2.42
C TYR A 36 12.42 6.06 -2.17
N TRP A 37 13.37 6.95 -1.83
CA TRP A 37 14.79 6.66 -1.78
C TRP A 37 15.24 5.75 -0.63
N LYS A 38 14.49 5.72 0.48
CA LYS A 38 14.96 5.15 1.76
C LYS A 38 14.77 3.65 1.87
N GLU A 39 13.71 3.09 1.30
CA GLU A 39 13.35 1.66 1.50
C GLU A 39 12.99 0.90 0.23
N ASN A 40 13.03 1.52 -0.97
CA ASN A 40 12.48 0.92 -2.19
C ASN A 40 11.05 0.38 -1.94
N LEU A 41 10.24 1.08 -1.16
CA LEU A 41 8.85 0.74 -0.89
C LEU A 41 7.97 1.76 -1.58
N VAL A 42 7.02 1.29 -2.38
CA VAL A 42 6.01 2.14 -3.03
C VAL A 42 4.76 2.25 -2.16
N TRP A 43 4.45 1.18 -1.45
CA TRP A 43 3.27 1.09 -0.60
C TRP A 43 3.69 1.06 0.87
N SER A 44 2.86 1.63 1.73
CA SER A 44 2.94 1.49 3.19
C SER A 44 3.04 0.03 3.62
N LEU A 45 3.59 -0.27 4.80
CA LEU A 45 3.60 -1.64 5.33
C LEU A 45 2.18 -2.15 5.64
N GLY A 46 1.32 -1.29 6.17
CA GLY A 46 -0.06 -1.62 6.54
C GLY A 46 -0.98 -1.88 5.35
N TYR A 47 -2.05 -2.64 5.59
CA TYR A 47 -3.20 -2.73 4.68
C TYR A 47 -4.48 -2.85 5.51
N PHE A 48 -5.60 -2.45 4.92
CA PHE A 48 -6.94 -2.58 5.50
C PHE A 48 -7.80 -3.50 4.64
N VAL A 49 -8.56 -4.41 5.26
CA VAL A 49 -9.46 -5.33 4.58
C VAL A 49 -10.75 -5.50 5.37
N SER A 50 -11.88 -5.64 4.67
CA SER A 50 -13.18 -5.98 5.25
C SER A 50 -13.97 -6.84 4.26
N SER A 51 -14.73 -7.80 4.78
CA SER A 51 -15.39 -8.85 4.01
C SER A 51 -16.68 -8.41 3.32
N VAL A 52 -17.51 -7.56 3.94
CA VAL A 52 -18.71 -6.94 3.34
C VAL A 52 -19.12 -5.72 4.19
N GLY A 53 -19.42 -4.58 3.56
CA GLY A 53 -19.98 -3.39 4.22
C GLY A 53 -18.96 -2.62 5.06
N VAL A 54 -18.37 -1.57 4.48
CA VAL A 54 -17.45 -0.67 5.20
C VAL A 54 -18.02 0.74 5.20
N ASN A 55 -18.00 1.38 6.37
CA ASN A 55 -18.29 2.79 6.52
C ASN A 55 -17.07 3.61 6.03
N GLU A 56 -17.30 4.55 5.12
CA GLU A 56 -16.29 5.46 4.58
C GLU A 56 -15.44 6.13 5.67
N GLN A 57 -16.04 6.45 6.82
CA GLN A 57 -15.36 7.03 7.98
C GLN A 57 -14.24 6.12 8.52
N VAL A 58 -14.43 4.80 8.50
CA VAL A 58 -13.43 3.84 8.98
C VAL A 58 -12.23 3.79 8.03
N ILE A 59 -12.49 3.87 6.72
CA ILE A 59 -11.43 3.93 5.69
C ILE A 59 -10.65 5.24 5.83
N ALA A 60 -11.36 6.36 5.96
CA ALA A 60 -10.75 7.68 6.15
C ALA A 60 -9.85 7.70 7.39
N ASN A 61 -10.34 7.18 8.51
CA ASN A 61 -9.55 7.07 9.73
C ASN A 61 -8.31 6.20 9.52
N TYR A 62 -8.44 5.03 8.88
CA TYR A 62 -7.28 4.19 8.59
C TYR A 62 -6.22 4.93 7.76
N VAL A 63 -6.64 5.66 6.72
CA VAL A 63 -5.73 6.42 5.85
C VAL A 63 -5.00 7.52 6.63
N ILE A 64 -5.71 8.27 7.48
CA ILE A 64 -5.11 9.33 8.31
C ILE A 64 -4.05 8.74 9.25
N HIS A 65 -4.42 7.71 10.02
CA HIS A 65 -3.51 7.09 10.99
C HIS A 65 -2.31 6.42 10.31
N GLN A 66 -2.50 5.85 9.11
CA GLN A 66 -1.41 5.27 8.34
C GLN A 66 -0.48 6.37 7.78
N GLY A 67 -1.04 7.49 7.33
CA GLY A 67 -0.27 8.65 6.88
C GLY A 67 0.61 9.25 7.98
N GLU A 68 0.11 9.33 9.21
CA GLU A 68 0.91 9.76 10.37
C GLU A 68 2.10 8.82 10.63
N LYS A 69 1.90 7.50 10.53
CA LYS A 69 2.95 6.49 10.72
C LYS A 69 4.00 6.51 9.62
N ASP A 70 3.60 6.80 8.38
CA ASP A 70 4.48 6.78 7.21
C ASP A 70 5.11 8.15 6.89
N SER A 71 4.81 9.18 7.69
CA SER A 71 5.16 10.61 7.47
C SER A 71 6.65 10.95 7.34
N GLY A 72 7.55 9.96 7.41
CA GLY A 72 8.99 10.12 7.17
C GLY A 72 9.52 9.40 5.92
N GLN A 73 8.66 8.76 5.13
CA GLN A 73 9.08 7.94 3.97
C GLN A 73 9.22 8.73 2.66
N LEU A 74 8.56 9.89 2.55
CA LEU A 74 8.51 10.70 1.32
C LEU A 74 9.46 11.89 1.41
N ARG A 75 10.30 12.07 0.38
CA ARG A 75 11.01 13.34 0.14
C ARG A 75 10.36 14.01 -1.06
N ILE A 76 9.56 15.04 -0.81
CA ILE A 76 9.02 15.92 -1.85
C ILE A 76 10.01 17.07 -2.01
N GLU A 77 11.11 16.81 -2.72
CA GLU A 77 11.88 17.88 -3.35
C GLU A 77 11.43 17.92 -4.80
N LEU A 78 10.55 18.87 -5.11
CA LEU A 78 10.20 19.25 -6.48
C LEU A 78 11.28 20.16 -7.05
#